data_AF-A0A2Z6RJ85-F1
#
_entry.id   AF-A0A2Z6RJ85-F1
#
_cell.length_a   1.000
_cell.length_b   1.000
_cell.length_c   1.000
_cell.angle_alpha   90.00
_cell.angle_beta   90.00
_cell.angle_gamma   90.00
#
_symmetry.space_group_name_H-M   'P 1'
#
loop_
_entity.id
_entity.type
_entity.pdbx_description
1 polymer ?
#
loop_
_entity_poly.entity_id
_entity_poly.type
_entity_poly.pdbx_seq_one_letter_code
_entity_poly.pdbx_strand_id
1 'polypeptide(L)'
;MENVKKKAKYKLHGDMVKSFIEDFYHMRNSYTQTQFNSRYNNMLVKYETCHSYFENKLYPSHNSWAKYSIAKIFTAGVESTQCVESINGVLKKHLDRSTLLKELVKVIENELEKKSQYIRIKDYYGSNLSVGLPSTYNTIFKEINHLLQIHLSPTPLSLQHAQMK
;
A
#
# COMPACT_ATOMS: atom_id res chain seq x y z
N MET A 1 0.69 22.13 9.81
CA MET A 1 1.54 22.19 11.02
C MET A 1 1.56 23.57 11.68
N GLU A 2 1.59 24.66 10.90
CA GLU A 2 1.53 26.04 11.44
C GLU A 2 0.32 26.32 12.32
N ASN A 3 -0.83 25.69 12.05
CA ASN A 3 -2.02 25.84 12.88
C ASN A 3 -1.83 25.30 14.31
N VAL A 4 -1.01 24.27 14.49
CA VAL A 4 -0.71 23.69 15.82
C VAL A 4 0.11 24.68 16.65
N LYS A 5 1.16 25.27 16.05
CA LYS A 5 1.97 26.30 16.70
C LYS A 5 1.16 27.54 17.05
N LYS A 6 0.30 28.01 16.13
CA LYS A 6 -0.60 29.15 16.39
C LYS A 6 -1.57 28.86 17.54
N LYS A 7 -2.16 27.66 17.57
CA LYS A 7 -3.10 27.29 18.64
C LYS A 7 -2.41 27.13 19.99
N ALA A 8 -1.19 26.58 20.01
CA ALA A 8 -0.37 26.49 21.21
C ALA A 8 -0.06 27.88 21.76
N LYS A 9 0.37 28.85 20.93
CA LYS A 9 0.63 30.24 21.35
C LYS A 9 -0.59 30.96 21.92
N TYR A 10 -1.80 30.58 21.51
CA TYR A 10 -3.04 31.15 22.03
C TYR A 10 -3.43 30.55 23.39
N LYS A 11 -3.10 29.27 23.63
CA LYS A 11 -3.52 28.52 24.83
C LYS A 11 -2.45 28.37 25.90
N LEU A 12 -1.19 28.57 25.53
CA LEU A 12 -0.01 28.39 26.37
C LEU A 12 0.84 29.65 26.31
N HIS A 13 1.62 29.91 27.35
CA HIS A 13 2.44 31.13 27.47
C HIS A 13 3.91 30.79 27.72
N GLY A 14 4.79 31.71 27.31
CA GLY A 14 6.23 31.64 27.60
C GLY A 14 6.88 30.34 27.11
N ASP A 15 7.76 29.78 27.93
CA ASP A 15 8.55 28.59 27.57
C ASP A 15 7.71 27.32 27.42
N MET A 16 6.49 27.29 27.97
CA MET A 16 5.57 26.16 27.80
C MET A 16 5.19 25.96 26.33
N VAL A 17 5.16 27.03 25.52
CA VAL A 17 4.93 26.94 24.07
C VAL A 17 6.09 26.22 23.37
N LYS A 18 7.34 26.46 23.78
CA LYS A 18 8.52 25.83 23.18
C LYS A 18 8.52 24.33 23.50
N SER A 19 8.37 23.99 24.78
CA SER A 19 8.27 22.61 25.24
C SER A 19 7.13 21.86 24.55
N PHE A 20 5.98 22.52 24.37
CA PHE A 20 4.86 21.95 23.63
C PHE A 20 5.23 21.59 22.20
N ILE A 21 5.88 22.52 21.49
CA ILE A 21 6.25 22.31 20.10
C ILE A 21 7.24 21.15 19.99
N GLU A 22 8.25 21.10 20.85
CA GLU A 22 9.25 20.02 20.88
C GLU A 22 8.60 18.67 21.15
N ASP A 23 7.82 18.56 22.22
CA ASP A 23 7.10 17.34 22.57
C ASP A 23 6.17 16.91 21.42
N PHE A 24 5.53 17.87 20.74
CA PHE A 24 4.63 17.58 19.62
C PHE A 24 5.39 16.96 18.45
N TYR A 25 6.57 17.50 18.13
CA TYR A 25 7.43 16.92 17.09
C TYR A 25 7.90 15.52 17.49
N HIS A 26 8.27 15.30 18.76
CA HIS A 26 8.63 13.98 19.25
C HIS A 26 7.47 12.98 19.13
N MET A 27 6.26 13.36 19.51
CA MET A 27 5.06 12.54 19.32
C MET A 27 4.80 12.25 17.84
N ARG A 28 4.75 13.29 16.99
CA ARG A 28 4.52 13.16 15.54
C ARG A 28 5.53 12.22 14.88
N ASN A 29 6.80 12.32 15.27
CA ASN A 29 7.90 11.59 14.65
C ASN A 29 8.13 10.19 15.27
N SER A 30 7.22 9.68 16.09
CA SER A 30 7.25 8.31 16.56
C SER A 30 7.31 7.30 15.41
N TYR A 31 8.10 6.25 15.60
CA TYR A 31 8.31 5.21 14.59
C TYR A 31 7.25 4.12 14.63
N THR A 32 6.66 3.87 15.79
CA THR A 32 5.60 2.87 15.98
C THR A 32 4.33 3.51 16.54
N GLN A 33 3.20 2.84 16.32
CA GLN A 33 1.90 3.28 16.86
C GLN A 33 1.91 3.30 18.39
N THR A 34 2.53 2.32 19.03
CA THR A 34 2.64 2.25 20.50
C THR A 34 3.41 3.44 21.07
N GLN A 35 4.54 3.81 20.44
CA GLN A 35 5.30 5.01 20.83
C GLN A 35 4.49 6.28 20.62
N PHE A 36 3.74 6.38 19.52
CA PHE A 36 2.85 7.50 19.26
C PHE A 36 1.78 7.64 20.36
N ASN A 37 1.06 6.55 20.66
CA ASN A 37 -0.02 6.54 21.65
C ASN A 37 0.50 6.91 23.05
N SER A 38 1.65 6.37 23.45
CA SER A 38 2.27 6.73 24.74
C SER A 38 2.60 8.23 24.82
N ARG A 39 3.22 8.79 23.78
CA ARG A 39 3.55 10.23 23.73
C ARG A 39 2.31 11.12 23.60
N TYR A 40 1.27 10.64 22.91
CA TYR A 40 -0.01 11.32 22.82
C TYR A 40 -0.70 11.42 24.18
N ASN A 41 -0.72 10.34 24.97
CA ASN A 41 -1.24 10.38 26.32
C ASN A 41 -0.44 11.35 27.22
N ASN A 42 0.90 11.35 27.10
CA ASN A 42 1.73 12.32 27.80
C ASN A 42 1.42 13.78 27.39
N MET A 43 1.12 14.02 26.11
CA MET A 43 0.67 15.31 25.61
C MET A 43 -0.64 15.76 26.25
N LEU A 44 -1.63 14.86 26.37
CA LEU A 44 -2.93 15.16 26.98
C LEU A 44 -2.81 15.52 28.46
N VAL A 45 -1.93 14.83 29.19
CA VAL A 45 -1.68 15.09 30.62
C VAL A 45 -0.88 16.38 30.82
N LYS A 46 0.21 16.57 30.06
CA LYS A 46 1.13 17.70 30.25
C LYS A 46 0.55 19.03 29.76
N TYR A 47 -0.34 19.00 28.76
CA TYR A 47 -0.92 20.18 28.12
C TYR A 47 -2.46 20.11 28.13
N GLU A 48 -3.03 19.95 29.32
CA GLU A 48 -4.48 19.79 29.55
C GLU A 48 -5.31 20.90 28.86
N THR A 49 -4.83 22.14 28.87
CA THR A 49 -5.50 23.27 28.19
C THR A 49 -5.68 23.05 26.68
N CYS A 50 -4.84 22.22 26.07
CA CYS A 50 -4.88 21.85 24.67
C CYS A 50 -5.61 20.53 24.39
N HIS A 51 -6.05 19.80 25.42
CA HIS A 51 -6.67 18.46 25.31
C HIS A 51 -7.78 18.42 24.27
N SER A 52 -8.79 19.30 24.41
CA SER A 52 -9.94 19.35 23.50
C SER A 52 -9.56 19.60 22.04
N TYR A 53 -8.43 20.26 21.78
CA TYR A 53 -7.94 20.45 20.41
C TYR A 53 -7.26 19.18 19.87
N PHE A 54 -6.49 18.48 20.70
CA PHE A 54 -5.90 17.19 20.31
C PHE A 54 -6.97 16.18 19.95
N GLU A 55 -7.89 15.95 20.87
CA GLU A 55 -8.90 14.90 20.73
C GLU A 55 -9.86 15.18 19.57
N ASN A 56 -10.35 16.42 19.44
CA ASN A 56 -11.40 16.72 18.47
C ASN A 56 -10.89 17.18 17.10
N LYS A 57 -9.62 17.62 16.97
CA LYS A 57 -9.09 18.17 15.72
C LYS A 57 -7.88 17.44 15.19
N LEU A 58 -6.90 17.13 16.04
CA LEU A 58 -5.65 16.51 15.57
C LEU A 58 -5.75 15.00 15.45
N TYR A 59 -6.22 14.34 16.50
CA TYR A 59 -6.28 12.89 16.58
C TYR A 59 -7.15 12.26 15.47
N PRO A 60 -8.32 12.79 15.07
CA PRO A 60 -9.13 12.18 14.01
C PRO A 60 -8.41 12.08 12.66
N SER A 61 -7.42 12.96 12.43
CA SER A 61 -6.64 13.00 11.18
C SER A 61 -5.19 12.50 11.35
N HIS A 62 -4.86 11.84 12.47
CA HIS A 62 -3.48 11.47 12.81
C HIS A 62 -2.77 10.64 11.74
N ASN A 63 -3.50 9.79 11.02
CA ASN A 63 -2.95 8.99 9.94
C ASN A 63 -2.33 9.82 8.81
N SER A 64 -2.80 11.04 8.58
CA SER A 64 -2.32 11.91 7.51
C SER A 64 -1.06 12.70 7.86
N TRP A 65 -0.64 12.72 9.14
CA TRP A 65 0.49 13.56 9.58
C TRP A 65 1.46 12.90 10.55
N ALA A 66 1.08 11.80 11.20
CA ALA A 66 1.96 11.02 12.09
C ALA A 66 2.93 10.16 11.27
N LYS A 67 4.21 10.19 11.65
CA LYS A 67 5.28 9.52 10.90
C LYS A 67 5.08 8.01 10.81
N TYR A 68 4.72 7.33 11.90
CA TYR A 68 4.50 5.88 11.87
C TYR A 68 3.41 5.47 10.86
N SER A 69 2.36 6.30 10.72
CA SER A 69 1.24 6.01 9.83
C SER A 69 1.60 6.31 8.37
N ILE A 70 2.21 7.47 8.12
CA ILE A 70 2.74 7.82 6.79
C ILE A 70 3.77 6.80 6.33
N ALA A 71 4.70 6.40 7.21
CA ALA A 71 5.70 5.39 6.90
C ALA A 71 5.03 4.06 6.58
N LYS A 72 4.02 3.62 7.35
CA LYS A 72 3.27 2.41 7.02
C LYS A 72 2.60 2.49 5.64
N ILE A 73 1.95 3.61 5.31
CA ILE A 73 1.30 3.82 4.01
C ILE A 73 2.34 3.85 2.87
N PHE A 74 3.45 4.56 3.06
CA PHE A 74 4.51 4.67 2.07
C PHE A 74 5.16 3.30 1.85
N THR A 75 5.60 2.63 2.92
CA THR A 75 6.28 1.33 2.82
C THR A 75 5.37 0.22 2.30
N ALA A 76 4.05 0.27 2.56
CA ALA A 76 3.08 -0.64 1.96
C ALA A 76 2.99 -0.53 0.41
N GLY A 77 3.58 0.51 -0.19
CA GLY A 77 3.77 0.65 -1.64
C GLY A 77 5.24 0.69 -2.12
N VAL A 78 6.22 0.75 -1.21
CA VAL A 78 7.67 0.86 -1.56
C VAL A 78 8.26 -0.46 -2.06
N GLU A 79 7.57 -1.59 -1.90
CA GLU A 79 7.92 -2.80 -2.67
C GLU A 79 7.77 -2.60 -4.19
N SER A 80 7.23 -1.47 -4.66
CA SER A 80 7.19 -1.11 -6.08
C SER A 80 8.03 0.13 -6.40
N THR A 81 9.37 0.02 -6.26
CA THR A 81 10.30 0.92 -6.97
C THR A 81 9.99 0.99 -8.47
N GLN A 82 9.47 -0.12 -9.03
CA GLN A 82 8.96 -0.23 -10.39
C GLN A 82 7.95 0.86 -10.77
N CYS A 83 7.09 1.32 -9.87
CA CYS A 83 6.08 2.33 -10.21
C CYS A 83 6.72 3.71 -10.43
N VAL A 84 7.63 4.10 -9.53
CA VAL A 84 8.34 5.38 -9.61
C VAL A 84 9.30 5.40 -10.79
N GLU A 85 10.00 4.29 -11.06
CA GLU A 85 10.89 4.16 -12.22
C GLU A 85 10.12 4.19 -13.54
N SER A 86 8.97 3.51 -13.64
CA SER A 86 8.11 3.55 -14.82
C SER A 86 7.57 4.96 -15.08
N ILE A 87 7.08 5.67 -14.05
CA ILE A 87 6.59 7.05 -14.20
C ILE A 87 7.74 7.99 -14.60
N ASN A 88 8.90 7.86 -13.95
CA ASN A 88 10.07 8.65 -14.30
C ASN A 88 10.58 8.35 -15.72
N GLY A 89 10.47 7.11 -16.19
CA GLY A 89 10.77 6.72 -17.57
C GLY A 89 9.83 7.38 -18.57
N VAL A 90 8.53 7.39 -18.29
CA VAL A 90 7.51 8.08 -19.10
C VAL A 90 7.77 9.59 -19.14
N LEU A 91 8.00 10.20 -17.98
CA LEU A 91 8.31 11.63 -17.88
C LEU A 91 9.55 11.99 -18.70
N LYS A 92 10.64 11.23 -18.56
CA LYS A 92 11.86 11.44 -19.36
C LYS A 92 11.65 11.26 -20.85
N LYS A 93 10.74 10.38 -21.28
CA LYS A 93 10.44 10.12 -22.70
C LYS A 93 9.54 11.20 -23.32
N HIS A 94 8.68 11.84 -22.52
CA HIS A 94 7.65 12.76 -23.01
C HIS A 94 7.89 14.24 -22.67
N LEU A 95 8.87 14.56 -21.83
CA LEU A 95 9.29 15.94 -21.54
C LEU A 95 10.31 16.41 -22.58
N ASP A 96 9.81 17.01 -23.67
CA ASP A 96 10.55 17.98 -24.47
C ASP A 96 10.27 19.38 -23.91
N ARG A 97 11.17 20.33 -24.18
CA ARG A 97 11.07 21.75 -23.85
C ARG A 97 9.77 22.41 -24.36
N SER A 98 9.07 21.79 -25.31
CA SER A 98 7.77 22.27 -25.85
C SER A 98 6.53 21.51 -25.36
N THR A 99 6.65 20.47 -24.53
CA THR A 99 5.48 19.69 -24.08
C THR A 99 4.58 20.56 -23.18
N LEU A 100 3.31 20.70 -23.55
CA LEU A 100 2.36 21.46 -22.75
C LEU A 100 1.96 20.66 -21.50
N LEU A 101 1.79 21.36 -20.36
CA LEU A 101 1.39 20.73 -19.10
C LEU A 101 0.12 19.88 -19.24
N LYS A 102 -0.86 20.34 -20.04
CA LYS A 102 -2.11 19.61 -20.31
C LYS A 102 -1.89 18.27 -21.02
N GLU A 103 -0.86 18.16 -21.85
CA GLU A 103 -0.51 16.92 -22.57
C GLU A 103 0.20 15.96 -21.63
N LEU A 104 1.07 16.49 -20.78
CA LEU A 104 1.74 15.72 -19.74
C LEU A 104 0.74 15.08 -18.77
N VAL A 105 -0.27 15.83 -18.32
CA VAL A 105 -1.34 15.31 -17.44
C VAL A 105 -2.06 14.14 -18.10
N LYS A 106 -2.47 14.27 -19.37
CA LYS A 106 -3.13 13.19 -20.10
C LYS A 106 -2.26 11.94 -20.23
N VAL A 107 -0.96 12.10 -20.46
CA VAL A 107 -0.01 10.98 -20.56
C VAL A 107 0.12 10.28 -19.21
N ILE A 108 0.22 11.03 -18.11
CA ILE A 108 0.29 10.48 -16.75
C ILE A 108 -0.99 9.72 -16.41
N GLU A 109 -2.16 10.31 -16.67
CA GLU A 109 -3.47 9.66 -16.42
C GLU A 109 -3.59 8.34 -17.19
N ASN A 110 -3.20 8.31 -18.47
CA ASN A 110 -3.23 7.11 -19.29
C ASN A 110 -2.30 6.00 -18.77
N GLU A 111 -1.10 6.36 -18.30
CA GLU A 111 -0.17 5.38 -17.71
C GLU A 111 -0.63 4.85 -16.36
N LEU A 112 -1.28 5.68 -15.55
CA LEU A 112 -1.93 5.24 -14.31
C LEU A 112 -3.07 4.27 -14.59
N GLU A 113 -3.88 4.54 -15.61
CA GLU A 113 -4.98 3.66 -16.05
C GLU A 113 -4.46 2.30 -16.54
N LYS A 114 -3.44 2.28 -17.40
CA LYS A 114 -2.79 1.02 -17.85
C LYS A 114 -2.28 0.19 -16.67
N LYS A 115 -1.66 0.82 -15.68
CA LYS A 115 -1.20 0.14 -14.46
C LYS A 115 -2.35 -0.42 -13.65
N SER A 116 -3.41 0.36 -13.46
CA SER A 116 -4.64 -0.08 -12.78
C SER A 116 -5.22 -1.33 -13.46
N GLN A 117 -5.30 -1.32 -14.80
CA GLN A 117 -5.75 -2.47 -15.58
C GLN A 117 -4.83 -3.67 -15.44
N TYR A 118 -3.51 -3.49 -15.50
CA TYR A 118 -2.54 -4.57 -15.28
C TYR A 118 -2.69 -5.19 -13.89
N ILE A 119 -2.82 -4.38 -12.84
CA ILE A 119 -3.05 -4.85 -11.46
C ILE A 119 -4.36 -5.65 -11.41
N ARG A 120 -5.46 -5.12 -11.97
CA ARG A 120 -6.76 -5.80 -11.99
C ARG A 120 -6.70 -7.15 -12.70
N ILE A 121 -5.96 -7.24 -13.81
CA ILE A 121 -5.74 -8.48 -14.55
C ILE A 121 -4.88 -9.45 -13.74
N LYS A 122 -3.78 -8.97 -13.15
CA LYS A 122 -2.90 -9.77 -12.30
C LYS A 122 -3.66 -10.33 -11.08
N ASP A 123 -4.47 -9.50 -10.44
CA ASP A 123 -5.30 -9.87 -9.30
C ASP A 123 -6.39 -10.86 -9.71
N TYR A 124 -7.00 -10.68 -10.88
CA TYR A 124 -7.93 -11.67 -11.45
C TYR A 124 -7.22 -13.03 -11.62
N TYR A 125 -6.07 -13.08 -12.27
CA TYR A 125 -5.32 -14.33 -12.45
C TYR A 125 -4.75 -14.90 -11.14
N GLY A 126 -4.45 -14.07 -10.15
CA GLY A 126 -4.00 -14.53 -8.82
C GLY A 126 -5.15 -15.00 -7.91
N SER A 127 -6.35 -14.44 -8.10
CA SER A 127 -7.57 -14.81 -7.35
C SER A 127 -8.29 -16.01 -7.97
N ASN A 128 -8.14 -16.22 -9.28
CA ASN A 128 -8.32 -17.54 -9.85
C ASN A 128 -7.19 -18.37 -9.28
N LEU A 129 -7.46 -19.18 -8.25
CA LEU A 129 -6.63 -20.35 -8.04
C LEU A 129 -6.52 -20.99 -9.41
N SER A 130 -5.33 -20.98 -10.01
CA SER A 130 -4.91 -22.16 -10.74
C SER A 130 -4.95 -23.25 -9.68
N VAL A 131 -6.14 -23.80 -9.46
CA VAL A 131 -6.36 -25.09 -8.82
C VAL A 131 -5.40 -25.93 -9.63
N GLY A 132 -4.23 -26.23 -9.06
CA GLY A 132 -3.13 -26.85 -9.79
C GLY A 132 -3.76 -27.95 -10.60
N LEU A 133 -3.75 -27.75 -11.94
CA LEU A 133 -4.73 -28.29 -12.87
C LEU A 133 -5.15 -29.67 -12.36
N PRO A 134 -6.37 -29.86 -11.80
CA PRO A 134 -6.72 -31.15 -11.21
C PRO A 134 -6.51 -32.14 -12.32
N SER A 135 -5.61 -33.10 -12.09
CA SER A 135 -4.91 -33.83 -13.15
C SER A 135 -5.89 -34.10 -14.29
N THR A 136 -5.71 -33.46 -15.44
CA THR A 136 -6.80 -33.22 -16.43
C THR A 136 -7.51 -34.51 -16.82
N TYR A 137 -6.78 -35.63 -16.76
CA TYR A 137 -7.26 -36.99 -16.97
C TYR A 137 -8.31 -37.50 -15.95
N ASN A 138 -8.27 -37.05 -14.70
CA ASN A 138 -9.24 -37.43 -13.65
C ASN A 138 -10.49 -36.56 -13.65
N THR A 139 -10.42 -35.35 -14.22
CA THR A 139 -11.52 -34.38 -14.15
C THR A 139 -12.23 -34.21 -15.50
N ILE A 140 -11.47 -34.07 -16.59
CA ILE A 140 -12.02 -33.84 -17.93
C ILE A 140 -12.12 -35.15 -18.72
N PHE A 141 -11.11 -36.02 -18.64
CA PHE A 141 -11.03 -37.25 -19.44
C PHE A 141 -11.26 -38.52 -18.62
N LYS A 142 -12.13 -38.45 -17.60
CA LYS A 142 -12.33 -39.52 -16.61
C LYS A 142 -12.67 -40.87 -17.27
N GLU A 143 -13.53 -40.88 -18.27
CA GLU A 143 -13.94 -42.10 -18.99
C GLU A 143 -12.79 -42.72 -19.79
N ILE A 144 -12.01 -41.88 -20.48
CA ILE A 144 -10.84 -42.31 -21.24
C ILE A 144 -9.78 -42.87 -20.28
N ASN A 145 -9.53 -42.18 -19.16
CA ASN A 145 -8.60 -42.64 -18.14
C ASN A 145 -9.03 -43.99 -17.54
N HIS A 146 -10.33 -44.22 -17.35
CA HIS A 146 -10.84 -45.51 -16.89
C HIS A 146 -10.56 -46.62 -17.90
N LEU A 147 -10.79 -46.38 -19.20
CA LEU A 147 -10.44 -47.35 -20.25
C LEU A 147 -8.93 -47.63 -20.29
N LEU A 148 -8.09 -46.60 -20.17
CA LEU A 148 -6.64 -46.77 -20.15
C LEU A 148 -6.16 -47.58 -18.94
N GLN A 149 -6.79 -47.42 -17.77
CA GLN A 149 -6.50 -48.23 -16.58
C GLN A 149 -6.85 -49.72 -16.76
N ILE A 150 -7.91 -50.02 -17.53
CA ILE A 150 -8.30 -51.41 -17.83
C ILE A 150 -7.32 -52.07 -18.78
N HIS A 151 -6.76 -51.31 -19.73
CA HIS A 151 -6.00 -51.87 -20.86
C HIS A 151 -4.48 -51.69 -20.78
N LEU A 152 -3.96 -50.79 -19.93
CA LEU A 152 -2.53 -50.50 -19.84
C LEU A 152 -1.93 -50.95 -18.50
N SER A 153 -0.67 -51.40 -18.57
CA SER A 153 0.15 -51.62 -17.37
C SER A 153 0.53 -50.28 -16.71
N PRO A 154 0.93 -50.27 -15.42
CA PRO A 154 1.21 -49.05 -14.67
C PRO A 154 2.26 -48.12 -15.31
N THR A 155 3.28 -48.69 -15.96
CA THR A 155 4.37 -47.91 -16.57
C THR A 155 3.89 -47.07 -17.76
N PRO A 156 3.27 -47.62 -18.83
CA PRO A 156 2.66 -46.80 -19.89
C PRO A 156 1.62 -45.79 -19.39
N LEU A 157 0.81 -46.19 -18.40
CA LEU A 157 -0.23 -45.32 -17.83
C LEU A 157 0.39 -44.08 -17.18
N SER A 158 1.48 -44.24 -16.42
CA SER A 158 2.18 -43.13 -15.79
C SER A 158 2.80 -42.16 -16.79
N LEU A 159 3.31 -42.65 -17.93
CA LEU A 159 3.84 -41.80 -18.99
C LEU A 159 2.72 -40.99 -19.66
N GLN A 160 1.57 -41.61 -19.88
CA GLN A 160 0.42 -40.96 -20.49
C GLN A 160 -0.15 -39.86 -19.58
N HIS A 161 -0.24 -40.11 -18.27
CA HIS A 161 -0.63 -39.07 -17.30
C HIS A 161 0.36 -37.91 -17.24
N ALA A 162 1.66 -38.17 -17.43
CA ALA A 162 2.67 -37.14 -17.47
C ALA A 162 2.55 -36.23 -18.71
N GLN A 163 2.02 -36.75 -19.83
CA GLN A 163 1.75 -35.98 -21.06
C GLN A 163 0.48 -35.13 -20.98
N MET A 164 -0.38 -35.34 -20.00
CA MET A 164 -1.67 -34.64 -19.83
C MET A 164 -1.67 -33.57 -18.73
N LYS A 165 -0.49 -33.23 -18.21
CA LYS A 165 -0.25 -32.10 -17.30
C LYS A 165 -0.11 -30.80 -18.08
#